data_AF-A0A5J4PFR1-F1
#
_entry.id   AF-A0A5J4PFR1-F1
#
_cell.length_a   1.000
_cell.length_b   1.000
_cell.length_c   1.000
_cell.angle_alpha   90.00
_cell.angle_beta   90.00
_cell.angle_gamma   90.00
#
_symmetry.space_group_name_H-M   'P 1'
#
loop_
_entity.id
_entity.type
_entity.pdbx_description
1 polymer ?
#
loop_
_entity_poly.entity_id
_entity_poly.type
_entity_poly.pdbx_seq_one_letter_code
_entity_poly.pdbx_strand_id
1 'polypeptide(L)'
;MIRKIAVVIMLVLPMGIFAQTLKFGHVSSQEIITLMPELTKAQEELQVLDKQYTSAIQKNNDEFQKKYQDFLDEKDSLPQNISDRRQKELQDLLQRSEQYQQDAQQGMAQKQQELMTPIYQKLDNA
;
A
#
# COMPACT_ATOMS: atom_id res chain seq x y z
N MET A 1 -32.31 37.54 8.66
CA MET A 1 -32.06 36.47 7.67
C MET A 1 -30.79 35.69 8.04
N ILE A 2 -30.80 34.97 9.18
CA ILE A 2 -29.63 34.23 9.71
C ILE A 2 -29.94 32.72 9.89
N ARG A 3 -31.19 32.30 9.60
CA ARG A 3 -31.66 30.92 9.81
C ARG A 3 -31.43 29.95 8.63
N LYS A 4 -30.72 30.37 7.58
CA LYS A 4 -30.47 29.54 6.39
C LYS A 4 -29.00 29.10 6.19
N ILE A 5 -28.07 29.54 7.03
CA ILE A 5 -26.64 29.24 6.88
C ILE A 5 -26.18 28.10 7.81
N ALA A 6 -26.99 27.72 8.80
CA ALA A 6 -26.65 26.64 9.75
C ALA A 6 -26.82 25.21 9.19
N VAL A 7 -27.33 25.03 7.97
CA VAL A 7 -27.67 23.70 7.41
C VAL A 7 -26.61 23.15 6.44
N VAL A 8 -25.63 23.96 6.01
CA VAL A 8 -24.62 23.52 5.02
C VAL A 8 -23.36 22.91 5.67
N ILE A 9 -23.21 23.00 7.00
CA ILE A 9 -22.05 22.46 7.74
C ILE A 9 -22.26 20.99 8.17
N MET A 10 -23.40 20.37 7.83
CA MET A 10 -23.75 19.00 8.26
C MET A 10 -23.60 17.93 7.15
N LEU A 11 -22.73 18.14 6.17
CA LEU A 11 -22.51 17.17 5.08
C LEU A 11 -21.02 16.89 4.80
N VAL A 12 -20.20 16.90 5.85
CA VAL A 12 -18.93 16.17 5.85
C VAL A 12 -18.97 15.18 7.01
N LEU A 13 -19.88 14.22 6.89
CA LEU A 13 -19.69 12.97 7.59
C LEU A 13 -18.42 12.33 7.02
N PRO A 14 -17.43 12.00 7.86
CA PRO A 14 -16.29 11.24 7.41
C PRO A 14 -16.83 9.89 6.96
N MET A 15 -16.76 9.60 5.66
CA MET A 15 -16.80 8.23 5.16
C MET A 15 -15.49 7.55 5.60
N GLY A 16 -15.36 7.35 6.90
CA GLY A 16 -14.34 6.52 7.52
C GLY A 16 -14.76 5.07 7.39
N ILE A 17 -14.68 4.50 6.19
CA ILE A 17 -14.62 3.04 5.99
C ILE A 17 -13.82 2.71 4.72
N PHE A 18 -12.57 3.18 4.63
CA PHE A 18 -11.57 2.52 3.78
C PHE A 18 -10.36 2.10 4.61
N ALA A 19 -10.63 1.60 5.82
CA ALA A 19 -9.78 0.58 6.41
C ALA A 19 -10.35 -0.78 6.01
N GLN A 20 -10.31 -1.09 4.72
CA GLN A 20 -10.05 -2.47 4.33
C GLN A 20 -8.58 -2.65 4.72
N THR A 21 -8.21 -2.95 5.97
CA THR A 21 -8.29 -4.31 6.50
C THR A 21 -8.20 -5.37 5.39
N LEU A 22 -7.32 -5.16 4.41
CA LEU A 22 -6.48 -6.22 3.86
C LEU A 22 -5.56 -6.69 5.00
N LYS A 23 -6.16 -7.10 6.11
CA LYS A 23 -5.56 -8.08 6.98
C LYS A 23 -5.64 -9.33 6.13
N PHE A 24 -4.56 -9.59 5.39
CA PHE A 24 -4.06 -10.95 5.28
C PHE A 24 -3.81 -11.42 6.71
N GLY A 25 -4.89 -11.75 7.40
CA GLY A 25 -4.87 -12.24 8.74
C GLY A 25 -4.18 -13.56 8.64
N HIS A 26 -2.90 -13.57 9.01
CA HIS A 26 -2.18 -14.69 9.59
C HIS A 26 -2.90 -16.01 9.33
N VAL A 27 -2.93 -16.45 8.06
CA VAL A 27 -3.58 -17.71 7.74
C VAL A 27 -2.72 -18.73 8.45
N SER A 28 -3.35 -19.35 9.44
CA SER A 28 -2.81 -20.36 10.33
C SER A 28 -2.26 -21.53 9.49
N SER A 29 -1.04 -21.38 8.96
CA SER A 29 -0.34 -22.40 8.18
C SER A 29 0.21 -23.53 9.06
N GLN A 30 -0.36 -23.77 10.24
CA GLN A 30 0.16 -24.77 11.18
C GLN A 30 -0.17 -26.22 10.75
N GLU A 31 -1.07 -26.44 9.79
CA GLU A 31 -1.57 -27.78 9.44
C GLU A 31 -1.31 -28.26 7.99
N ILE A 32 -0.85 -27.42 7.07
CA ILE A 32 -0.72 -27.79 5.63
C ILE A 32 0.74 -28.16 5.23
N ILE A 33 1.70 -28.04 6.16
CA ILE A 33 3.15 -28.12 5.90
C ILE A 33 3.63 -29.52 5.46
N THR A 34 2.95 -30.60 5.83
CA THR A 34 3.49 -31.98 5.69
C THR A 34 3.30 -32.63 4.32
N LEU A 35 2.47 -32.10 3.42
CA LEU A 35 2.15 -32.78 2.15
C LEU A 35 2.85 -32.20 0.91
N MET A 36 3.32 -30.93 0.93
CA MET A 36 4.11 -30.35 -0.16
C MET A 36 5.04 -29.21 0.33
N PRO A 37 6.34 -29.48 0.62
CA PRO A 37 7.28 -28.46 1.11
C PRO A 37 7.54 -27.35 0.08
N GLU A 38 7.47 -27.65 -1.22
CA GLU A 38 7.57 -26.67 -2.32
C GLU A 38 6.45 -25.62 -2.26
N LEU A 39 5.23 -26.08 -1.94
CA LEU A 39 4.04 -25.22 -1.84
C LEU A 39 4.12 -24.34 -0.59
N THR A 40 4.65 -24.88 0.50
CA THR A 40 4.92 -24.11 1.74
C THR A 40 5.95 -23.01 1.48
N LYS A 41 7.07 -23.34 0.80
CA LYS A 41 8.11 -22.36 0.46
C LYS A 41 7.59 -21.27 -0.47
N ALA A 42 6.79 -21.64 -1.47
CA ALA A 42 6.12 -20.68 -2.35
C ALA A 42 5.20 -19.73 -1.58
N GLN A 43 4.40 -20.25 -0.63
CA GLN A 43 3.55 -19.43 0.22
C GLN A 43 4.35 -18.48 1.11
N GLU A 44 5.45 -18.94 1.71
CA GLU A 44 6.32 -18.07 2.52
C GLU A 44 6.93 -16.94 1.68
N GLU A 45 7.45 -17.24 0.49
CA GLU A 45 8.01 -16.21 -0.40
C GLU A 45 6.96 -15.17 -0.81
N LEU A 46 5.73 -15.59 -1.12
CA LEU A 46 4.63 -14.68 -1.39
C LEU A 46 4.26 -13.84 -0.15
N GLN A 47 4.20 -14.43 1.04
CA GLN A 47 3.91 -13.69 2.28
C GLN A 47 5.01 -12.66 2.60
N VAL A 48 6.28 -12.99 2.38
CA VAL A 48 7.39 -12.06 2.58
C VAL A 48 7.26 -10.89 1.61
N LEU A 49 6.97 -11.17 0.34
CA LEU A 49 6.79 -10.15 -0.69
C LEU A 49 5.61 -9.22 -0.37
N ASP A 50 4.48 -9.77 0.07
CA ASP A 50 3.30 -9.01 0.49
C ASP A 50 3.61 -8.07 1.66
N LYS A 51 4.33 -8.58 2.68
CA LYS A 51 4.77 -7.77 3.82
C LYS A 51 5.72 -6.66 3.41
N GLN A 52 6.64 -6.92 2.47
CA GLN A 52 7.54 -5.89 1.95
C GLN A 52 6.76 -4.78 1.25
N TYR A 53 5.83 -5.12 0.37
CA TYR A 53 4.98 -4.14 -0.31
C TYR A 53 4.13 -3.34 0.67
N THR A 54 3.47 -4.00 1.62
CA THR A 54 2.66 -3.35 2.65
C THR A 54 3.48 -2.36 3.47
N SER A 55 4.67 -2.79 3.94
CA SER A 55 5.58 -1.94 4.72
C SER A 55 6.06 -0.73 3.94
N ALA A 56 6.40 -0.90 2.67
CA ALA A 56 6.84 0.19 1.82
C ALA A 56 5.73 1.19 1.50
N ILE A 57 4.50 0.72 1.22
CA ILE A 57 3.33 1.59 1.03
C ILE A 57 3.06 2.39 2.30
N GLN A 58 3.13 1.75 3.46
CA GLN A 58 2.90 2.40 4.74
C GLN A 58 3.95 3.48 5.01
N LYS A 59 5.23 3.17 4.80
CA LYS A 59 6.33 4.14 4.91
C LYS A 59 6.16 5.33 3.96
N ASN A 60 5.75 5.09 2.72
CA ASN A 60 5.55 6.15 1.73
C ASN A 60 4.38 7.07 2.11
N ASN A 61 3.29 6.50 2.65
CA ASN A 61 2.17 7.26 3.19
C ASN A 61 2.58 8.10 4.41
N ASP A 62 3.32 7.52 5.34
CA ASP A 62 3.80 8.23 6.53
C ASP A 62 4.74 9.39 6.14
N GLU A 63 5.62 9.16 5.17
CA GLU A 63 6.52 10.19 4.64
C GLU A 63 5.75 11.31 3.94
N PHE A 64 4.77 10.96 3.09
CA PHE A 64 3.90 11.93 2.44
C PHE A 64 3.13 12.76 3.46
N GLN A 65 2.49 12.11 4.43
CA GLN A 65 1.69 12.79 5.45
C GLN A 65 2.54 13.74 6.29
N LYS A 66 3.75 13.31 6.66
CA LYS A 66 4.70 14.16 7.38
C LYS A 66 5.11 15.38 6.54
N LYS A 67 5.56 15.17 5.30
CA LYS A 67 5.98 16.28 4.43
C LYS A 67 4.82 17.23 4.10
N TYR A 68 3.61 16.70 3.99
CA TYR A 68 2.41 17.49 3.75
C TYR A 68 2.07 18.34 4.97
N GLN A 69 2.14 17.79 6.18
CA GLN A 69 1.95 18.53 7.41
C GLN A 69 3.02 19.61 7.58
N ASP A 70 4.30 19.27 7.40
CA ASP A 70 5.41 20.23 7.45
C ASP A 70 5.19 21.39 6.44
N PHE A 71 4.70 21.06 5.24
CA PHE A 71 4.38 22.06 4.23
C PHE A 71 3.23 22.97 4.65
N LEU A 72 2.15 22.43 5.24
CA LEU A 72 1.03 23.24 5.73
C LEU A 72 1.44 24.16 6.88
N ASP A 73 2.26 23.67 7.80
CA ASP A 73 2.71 24.42 8.97
C ASP A 73 3.66 25.57 8.57
N GLU A 74 4.52 25.34 7.57
CA GLU A 74 5.49 26.34 7.10
C GLU A 74 4.95 27.22 5.96
N LYS A 75 3.84 26.84 5.31
CA LYS A 75 3.29 27.44 4.07
C LYS A 75 3.34 28.96 4.03
N ASP A 76 2.90 29.60 5.10
CA ASP A 76 2.74 31.07 5.15
C ASP A 76 4.07 31.81 5.36
N SER A 77 5.12 31.09 5.76
CA SER A 77 6.48 31.60 5.98
C SER A 77 7.47 31.22 4.87
N LEU A 78 7.11 30.25 4.03
CA LEU A 78 8.00 29.77 2.98
C LEU A 78 8.06 30.74 1.79
N PRO A 79 9.27 31.06 1.30
CA PRO A 79 9.44 31.72 0.02
C PRO A 79 8.87 30.86 -1.12
N GLN A 80 8.37 31.52 -2.17
CA GLN A 80 7.68 30.88 -3.30
C GLN A 80 8.49 29.73 -3.92
N ASN A 81 9.81 29.91 -4.10
CA ASN A 81 10.68 28.88 -4.67
C ASN A 81 10.79 27.62 -3.79
N ILE A 82 10.72 27.76 -2.46
CA ILE A 82 10.75 26.61 -1.54
C ILE A 82 9.38 25.94 -1.51
N SER A 83 8.31 26.73 -1.55
CA SER A 83 6.93 26.23 -1.64
C SER A 83 6.74 25.37 -2.89
N ASP A 84 7.16 25.87 -4.06
CA ASP A 84 7.09 25.14 -5.33
C ASP A 84 7.89 23.82 -5.27
N ARG A 85 9.07 23.84 -4.64
CA ARG A 85 9.90 22.63 -4.47
C ARG A 85 9.24 21.60 -3.56
N ARG A 86 8.67 22.03 -2.43
CA ARG A 86 7.92 21.15 -1.51
C ARG A 86 6.71 20.54 -2.18
N GLN A 87 5.98 21.35 -2.97
CA GLN A 87 4.82 20.90 -3.71
C GLN A 87 5.19 19.87 -4.79
N LYS A 88 6.33 20.07 -5.47
CA LYS A 88 6.87 19.09 -6.41
C LYS A 88 7.30 17.80 -5.73
N GLU A 89 7.96 17.89 -4.56
CA GLU A 89 8.31 16.71 -3.76
C GLU A 89 7.08 15.87 -3.37
N LEU A 90 5.99 16.53 -2.98
CA LEU A 90 4.73 15.86 -2.66
C LEU A 90 4.10 15.19 -3.90
N GLN A 91 4.17 15.84 -5.06
CA GLN A 91 3.74 15.24 -6.34
C GLN A 91 4.59 14.02 -6.70
N ASP A 92 5.92 14.13 -6.58
CA ASP A 92 6.84 13.04 -6.89
C ASP A 92 6.59 11.83 -5.97
N LEU A 93 6.28 12.06 -4.69
CA LEU A 93 5.90 11.01 -3.74
C LEU A 93 4.59 10.31 -4.12
N LEU A 94 3.58 11.07 -4.55
CA LEU A 94 2.32 10.51 -5.05
C LEU A 94 2.55 9.65 -6.28
N GLN A 95 3.29 10.15 -7.26
CA GLN A 95 3.59 9.43 -8.49
C GLN A 95 4.40 8.16 -8.21
N ARG A 96 5.39 8.24 -7.32
CA ARG A 96 6.12 7.06 -6.85
C ARG A 96 5.23 6.07 -6.14
N SER A 97 4.28 6.53 -5.34
CA SER A 97 3.32 5.66 -4.65
C SER A 97 2.46 4.88 -5.64
N GLU A 98 1.96 5.55 -6.68
CA GLU A 98 1.12 4.94 -7.70
C GLU A 98 1.92 3.90 -8.51
N GLN A 99 3.13 4.27 -8.94
CA GLN A 99 4.03 3.34 -9.62
C GLN A 99 4.35 2.12 -8.74
N TYR A 100 4.63 2.35 -7.46
CA TYR A 100 4.93 1.27 -6.53
C TYR A 100 3.76 0.30 -6.35
N GLN A 101 2.52 0.80 -6.32
CA GLN A 101 1.34 -0.06 -6.27
C GLN A 101 1.18 -0.90 -7.55
N GLN A 102 1.44 -0.32 -8.73
CA GLN A 102 1.39 -1.06 -9.99
C GLN A 102 2.49 -2.14 -10.04
N ASP A 103 3.72 -1.77 -9.69
CA ASP A 103 4.86 -2.67 -9.64
C ASP A 103 4.64 -3.80 -8.64
N ALA A 104 3.99 -3.51 -7.50
CA ALA A 104 3.63 -4.51 -6.50
C ALA A 104 2.64 -5.54 -7.02
N GLN A 105 1.59 -5.10 -7.73
CA GLN A 105 0.62 -6.00 -8.34
C GLN A 105 1.27 -6.89 -9.41
N GLN A 106 2.10 -6.30 -10.27
CA GLN A 106 2.80 -7.03 -11.31
C GLN A 106 3.83 -8.02 -10.73
N GLY A 107 4.61 -7.57 -9.75
CA GLY A 107 5.61 -8.39 -9.06
C GLY A 107 4.98 -9.57 -8.33
N MET A 108 3.82 -9.39 -7.70
CA MET A 108 3.09 -10.49 -7.08
C MET A 108 2.59 -11.52 -8.09
N ALA A 109 2.01 -11.09 -9.21
CA ALA A 109 1.55 -11.99 -10.26
C ALA A 109 2.71 -12.79 -10.88
N GLN A 110 3.83 -12.12 -11.17
CA GLN A 110 5.03 -12.76 -11.69
C GLN A 110 5.60 -13.78 -10.70
N LYS A 111 5.71 -13.39 -9.41
CA LYS A 111 6.26 -14.27 -8.39
C LYS A 111 5.37 -15.49 -8.16
N GLN A 112 4.06 -15.31 -8.18
CA GLN A 112 3.11 -16.42 -8.11
C GLN A 112 3.32 -17.38 -9.30
N GLN A 113 3.46 -16.87 -10.52
CA GLN A 113 3.69 -17.70 -11.70
C GLN A 113 5.02 -18.46 -11.64
N GLU A 114 6.11 -17.80 -11.26
CA GLU A 114 7.43 -18.43 -11.07
C GLU A 114 7.37 -19.57 -10.06
N LEU A 115 6.68 -19.35 -8.94
CA LEU A 115 6.60 -20.34 -7.86
C LEU A 115 5.67 -21.52 -8.20
N MET A 116 4.66 -21.33 -9.04
CA MET A 116 3.76 -22.41 -9.47
C MET A 116 4.35 -23.26 -10.61
N THR A 117 5.22 -22.70 -11.44
CA THR A 117 5.89 -23.42 -12.55
C THR A 117 6.60 -24.72 -12.11
N PRO A 118 7.45 -24.75 -11.06
CA PRO A 118 8.10 -25.98 -10.61
C PRO A 118 7.12 -26.99 -10.00
N ILE A 119 6.01 -26.50 -9.43
CA ILE A 119 4.96 -27.38 -8.88
C ILE A 119 4.28 -28.14 -10.01
N TYR A 120 3.91 -27.46 -11.10
CA TYR A 120 3.36 -28.11 -12.29
C TYR A 120 4.34 -29.10 -12.91
N GLN A 121 5.63 -28.74 -13.02
CA GLN A 121 6.66 -29.65 -13.57
C GLN A 121 6.86 -30.92 -12.73
N LYS A 122 6.70 -30.85 -11.40
CA LYS A 122 6.75 -32.04 -10.55
C LYS A 122 5.49 -32.91 -10.65
N LEU A 123 4.32 -32.30 -10.86
CA LEU A 123 3.07 -33.04 -11.07
C LEU A 123 3.05 -33.78 -12.42
N ASP A 124 3.67 -33.21 -13.45
CA ASP A 124 3.75 -33.83 -14.80
C ASP A 124 4.83 -34.93 -14.90
N ASN A 125 5.80 -34.94 -13.98
CA ASN A 125 6.86 -35.96 -13.90
C ASN A 125 6.54 -37.07 -12.85
N ALA A 126 5.35 -37.07 -12.25
CA ALA A 126 4.87 -38.09 -11.31
C ALA A 126 3.90 -39.06 -11.99
#